data_AF-A0A658NRH1-F1
#
_entry.id   AF-A0A658NRH1-F1
#
_cell.length_a   1.000
_cell.length_b   1.000
_cell.length_c   1.000
_cell.angle_alpha   90.00
_cell.angle_beta   90.00
_cell.angle_gamma   90.00
#
_symmetry.space_group_name_H-M   'P 1'
#
loop_
_entity.id
_entity.type
_entity.pdbx_description
1 polymer ?
#
loop_
_entity_poly.entity_id
_entity_poly.type
_entity_poly.pdbx_seq_one_letter_code
_entity_poly.pdbx_strand_id
1 'polypeptide(L)'
;GPGYVGHELMVPELYNYRSTEWTDHSHILVRQPDGVYRMSNVCRHRQAVMLQGSGTAQNIVCPIHRWTYDTQGQLIGAPHFPANPC
;
A
#
# COMPACT_ATOMS: atom_id res chain seq x y z
N GLY A 1 -13.30 -18.62 10.32
CA GLY A 1 -13.43 -17.53 11.31
C GLY A 1 -14.09 -16.33 10.66
N PRO A 2 -14.32 -15.22 11.40
CA PRO A 2 -15.11 -14.07 10.94
C PRO A 2 -14.45 -13.23 9.82
N GLY A 3 -13.21 -13.51 9.43
CA GLY A 3 -12.54 -12.82 8.31
C GLY A 3 -12.23 -11.34 8.60
N TYR A 4 -11.82 -11.01 9.83
CA TYR A 4 -11.51 -9.64 10.22
C TYR A 4 -10.42 -9.01 9.35
N VAL A 5 -10.74 -7.86 8.74
CA VAL A 5 -9.83 -7.10 7.87
C VAL A 5 -9.28 -5.86 8.57
N GLY A 6 -10.03 -5.27 9.51
CA GLY A 6 -9.66 -4.08 10.26
C GLY A 6 -10.87 -3.23 10.62
N HIS A 7 -10.62 -1.99 11.06
CA HIS A 7 -11.63 -1.01 11.44
C HIS A 7 -11.28 0.36 10.86
N GLU A 8 -12.28 1.18 10.52
CA GLU A 8 -12.06 2.52 9.93
C GLU A 8 -11.16 3.41 10.79
N LEU A 9 -11.30 3.32 12.12
CA LEU A 9 -10.45 4.03 13.10
C LEU A 9 -8.94 3.70 13.01
N MET A 10 -8.54 2.68 12.25
CA MET A 10 -7.13 2.42 11.97
C MET A 10 -6.54 3.39 10.94
N VAL A 11 -7.39 4.06 10.15
CA VAL A 11 -7.03 5.02 9.10
C VAL A 11 -7.98 6.23 9.11
N PRO A 12 -7.97 7.03 10.20
CA PRO A 12 -8.96 8.09 10.41
C PRO A 12 -8.86 9.24 9.40
N GLU A 13 -7.64 9.59 8.96
CA GLU A 13 -7.39 10.74 8.10
C GLU A 13 -7.09 10.32 6.65
N LEU A 14 -7.33 11.24 5.70
CA LEU A 14 -6.99 11.02 4.29
C LEU A 14 -5.52 10.59 4.14
N TYR A 15 -5.31 9.57 3.30
CA TYR A 15 -4.00 8.97 3.03
C TYR A 15 -3.34 8.27 4.21
N ASN A 16 -4.05 8.09 5.34
CA ASN A 16 -3.60 7.15 6.35
C ASN A 16 -3.57 5.74 5.77
N TYR A 17 -2.56 4.98 6.15
CA TYR A 17 -2.46 3.55 5.88
C TYR A 17 -2.23 2.76 7.16
N ARG A 18 -2.66 1.49 7.14
CA ARG A 18 -2.38 0.49 8.16
C ARG A 18 -1.98 -0.82 7.49
N SER A 19 -0.73 -1.25 7.68
CA SER A 19 -0.30 -2.61 7.34
C SER A 19 -1.02 -3.62 8.22
N THR A 20 -1.44 -4.76 7.66
CA THR A 20 -2.08 -5.84 8.41
C THR A 20 -1.07 -6.94 8.76
N GLU A 21 -0.52 -6.94 9.97
CA GLU A 21 0.52 -7.91 10.39
C GLU A 21 0.02 -9.34 10.42
N TRP A 22 -1.26 -9.56 10.73
CA TRP A 22 -1.89 -10.89 10.75
C TRP A 22 -2.06 -11.50 9.34
N THR A 23 -1.68 -10.79 8.29
CA THR A 23 -1.57 -11.33 6.93
C THR A 23 -0.12 -11.25 6.40
N ASP A 24 0.87 -11.31 7.29
CA ASP A 24 2.30 -11.17 6.97
C ASP A 24 2.62 -9.90 6.18
N HIS A 25 1.92 -8.80 6.52
CA HIS A 25 2.02 -7.51 5.85
C HIS A 25 1.66 -7.51 4.36
N SER A 26 1.01 -8.56 3.84
CA SER A 26 0.67 -8.67 2.40
C SER A 26 -0.35 -7.64 1.93
N HIS A 27 -1.10 -7.04 2.86
CA HIS A 27 -2.10 -6.02 2.59
C HIS A 27 -1.92 -4.79 3.49
N ILE A 28 -2.41 -3.66 3.00
CA ILE A 28 -2.65 -2.46 3.79
C ILE A 28 -4.13 -2.06 3.69
N LEU A 29 -4.64 -1.42 4.73
CA LEU A 29 -5.80 -0.53 4.63
C LEU A 29 -5.31 0.87 4.27
N VAL A 30 -6.03 1.59 3.43
CA VAL A 30 -5.75 2.98 3.05
C VAL A 30 -7.03 3.80 3.01
N ARG A 31 -6.98 5.02 3.56
CA ARG A 31 -8.09 5.98 3.50
C ARG A 31 -7.99 6.84 2.25
N GLN A 32 -9.01 6.79 1.42
CA GLN A 32 -9.21 7.63 0.24
C GLN A 32 -10.39 8.59 0.45
N PRO A 33 -10.59 9.59 -0.44
CA PRO A 33 -11.69 10.55 -0.32
C PRO A 33 -13.09 9.92 -0.27
N ASP A 34 -13.27 8.77 -0.89
CA ASP A 34 -14.53 8.07 -1.07
C ASP A 34 -14.71 6.84 -0.17
N GLY A 35 -13.66 6.42 0.58
CA GLY A 35 -13.77 5.30 1.51
C GLY A 35 -12.45 4.72 2.00
N VAL A 36 -12.55 3.56 2.66
CA VAL A 36 -11.40 2.76 3.11
C VAL A 36 -11.25 1.55 2.21
N TYR A 37 -10.04 1.37 1.68
CA TYR A 37 -9.71 0.32 0.72
C TYR A 37 -8.67 -0.63 1.31
N ARG A 38 -8.81 -1.93 1.01
CA ARG A 38 -7.74 -2.91 1.20
C ARG A 38 -6.94 -3.01 -0.09
N MET A 39 -5.65 -2.71 -0.03
CA MET A 39 -4.74 -2.76 -1.16
C MET A 39 -3.61 -3.77 -0.92
N SER A 40 -3.05 -4.35 -1.99
CA SER A 40 -1.82 -5.13 -1.89
C SER A 40 -0.66 -4.26 -1.43
N ASN A 41 0.14 -4.78 -0.50
CA ASN A 41 1.34 -4.14 0.00
C ASN A 41 2.62 -4.84 -0.50
N VAL A 42 2.50 -5.57 -1.60
CA VAL A 42 3.57 -6.36 -2.22
C VAL A 42 3.96 -5.72 -3.55
N CYS A 43 5.23 -5.34 -3.67
CA CYS A 43 5.74 -4.76 -4.90
C CYS A 43 5.72 -5.79 -6.05
N ARG A 44 5.16 -5.41 -7.20
CA ARG A 44 5.08 -6.25 -8.40
C ARG A 44 6.44 -6.64 -9.01
N HIS A 45 7.53 -5.93 -8.68
CA HIS A 45 8.86 -6.23 -9.24
C HIS A 45 9.47 -7.52 -8.68
N ARG A 46 9.67 -7.58 -7.36
CA ARG A 46 10.33 -8.71 -6.66
C ARG A 46 9.66 -9.05 -5.33
N GLN A 47 8.37 -8.78 -5.22
CA GLN A 47 7.49 -9.16 -4.11
C GLN A 47 7.93 -8.66 -2.73
N ALA A 48 8.69 -7.56 -2.68
CA ALA A 48 9.03 -6.92 -1.42
C ALA A 48 7.78 -6.30 -0.76
N VAL A 49 7.64 -6.48 0.55
CA VAL A 49 6.70 -5.71 1.38
C VAL A 49 7.08 -4.23 1.33
N MET A 50 6.13 -3.35 1.07
CA MET A 50 6.40 -1.92 0.84
C MET A 50 6.27 -1.08 2.12
N LEU A 51 5.23 -1.32 2.91
CA LEU A 51 4.93 -0.59 4.14
C LEU A 51 4.82 -1.53 5.33
N GLN A 52 5.12 -1.02 6.53
CA GLN A 52 4.91 -1.71 7.80
C GLN A 52 4.30 -0.73 8.80
N GLY A 53 3.60 -1.23 9.82
CA GLY A 53 2.98 -0.39 10.83
C GLY A 53 1.83 0.47 10.28
N SER A 54 1.86 1.77 10.58
CA SER A 54 0.85 2.75 10.17
C SER A 54 1.50 4.10 9.91
N GLY A 55 0.87 4.92 9.06
CA GLY A 55 1.32 6.28 8.81
C GLY A 55 0.46 6.97 7.76
N THR A 56 1.00 8.04 7.17
CA THR A 56 0.36 8.78 6.07
C THR A 56 1.26 8.70 4.84
N ALA A 57 0.70 8.32 3.68
CA ALA A 57 1.45 8.22 2.45
C ALA A 57 0.57 8.56 1.24
N GLN A 58 0.94 9.59 0.48
CA GLN A 58 0.34 9.86 -0.84
C GLN A 58 1.01 9.03 -1.95
N ASN A 59 2.24 8.56 -1.71
CA ASN A 59 3.00 7.69 -2.59
C ASN A 59 3.59 6.55 -1.77
N ILE A 60 3.54 5.33 -2.32
CA ILE A 60 4.01 4.10 -1.70
C ILE A 60 5.24 3.64 -2.45
N VAL A 61 6.40 3.71 -1.80
CA VAL A 61 7.69 3.47 -2.44
C VAL A 61 8.25 2.14 -1.97
N CYS A 62 8.50 1.21 -2.89
CA CYS A 62 9.17 -0.05 -2.59
C CYS A 62 10.58 0.22 -2.02
N PRO A 63 10.95 -0.36 -0.87
CA PRO A 63 12.22 -0.06 -0.20
C PRO A 63 13.45 -0.61 -0.95
N ILE A 64 13.25 -1.55 -1.89
CA ILE A 64 14.35 -2.21 -2.58
C ILE A 64 14.77 -1.44 -3.84
N HIS A 65 13.85 -1.31 -4.80
CA HIS A 65 14.15 -0.74 -6.12
C HIS A 65 13.35 0.54 -6.41
N ARG A 66 12.64 1.06 -5.40
CA ARG A 66 11.90 2.33 -5.49
C ARG A 66 10.87 2.39 -6.62
N TRP A 67 10.25 1.26 -6.95
CA TRP A 67 8.99 1.28 -7.69
C TRP A 67 7.96 2.01 -6.81
N THR A 68 7.33 3.03 -7.38
CA THR A 68 6.44 3.94 -6.68
C THR A 68 5.02 3.74 -7.16
N TYR A 69 4.12 3.49 -6.24
CA TYR A 69 2.69 3.37 -6.47
C TYR A 69 1.96 4.56 -5.87
N ASP A 70 0.84 4.97 -6.45
CA ASP A 70 -0.10 5.88 -5.78
C ASP A 70 -0.95 5.12 -4.74
N THR A 71 -1.82 5.85 -4.02
CA THR A 71 -2.73 5.24 -3.02
C THR A 71 -3.85 4.39 -3.62
N GLN A 72 -3.99 4.36 -4.94
CA GLN A 72 -4.91 3.50 -5.70
C GLN A 72 -4.21 2.23 -6.21
N GLY A 73 -2.90 2.10 -5.98
CA GLY A 73 -2.09 0.94 -6.37
C GLY A 73 -1.57 1.01 -7.81
N GLN A 74 -1.72 2.15 -8.50
CA GLN A 74 -1.17 2.34 -9.84
C GLN A 74 0.33 2.56 -9.78
N LEU A 75 1.10 1.88 -10.64
CA LEU A 75 2.53 2.10 -10.77
C LEU A 75 2.76 3.44 -11.50
N ILE A 76 3.27 4.43 -10.77
CA ILE A 76 3.51 5.79 -11.28
C ILE A 76 4.99 6.10 -11.51
N GLY A 77 5.91 5.24 -11.05
CA GLY A 77 7.34 5.43 -11.27
C GLY A 77 8.16 4.17 -11.10
N ALA A 78 9.10 3.95 -12.02
CA ALA A 78 10.06 2.86 -11.99
C ALA A 78 11.43 3.40 -12.48
N PRO A 79 12.38 3.74 -11.58
CA PRO A 79 13.55 4.57 -11.91
C PRO A 79 14.45 4.10 -13.06
N HIS A 80 14.45 2.80 -13.37
CA HIS A 80 15.27 2.20 -14.42
C HIS A 80 14.48 1.84 -15.69
N PHE A 81 13.21 2.24 -15.77
CA PHE A 81 12.35 1.96 -16.91
C PHE A 81 11.87 3.27 -17.52
N PRO A 82 12.15 3.53 -18.81
CA PRO A 82 11.74 4.77 -19.47
C PRO A 82 10.22 4.82 -19.72
N ALA A 83 9.56 3.67 -19.76
CA ALA A 83 8.11 3.52 -19.85
C ALA A 83 7.59 2.65 -18.71
N ASN A 84 6.28 2.71 -18.45
CA ASN A 84 5.66 1.87 -17.43
C ASN A 84 5.84 0.39 -17.81
N PRO A 85 6.54 -0.43 -17.00
CA PRO A 85 6.81 -1.84 -17.33
C PRO A 85 5.62 -2.77 -17.04
N CYS A 86 4.41 -2.22 -16.88
CA CYS A 86 3.22 -2.92 -16.38
C CYS A 86 1.99 -2.65 -17.23
#